data_AF-A0A8T0FQ99-F1
#
_entry.id   AF-A0A8T0FQ99-F1
#
_cell.length_a   1.000
_cell.length_b   1.000
_cell.length_c   1.000
_cell.angle_alpha   90.00
_cell.angle_beta   90.00
_cell.angle_gamma   90.00
#
_symmetry.space_group_name_H-M   'P 1'
#
loop_
_entity.id
_entity.type
_entity.pdbx_description
1 polymer ?
#
loop_
_entity_poly.entity_id
_entity_poly.type
_entity_poly.pdbx_seq_one_letter_code
_entity_poly.pdbx_strand_id
1 'polypeptide(L)'
;MSKDVIRVVKSHSAGPNSDELSVNCGERLHLIETEEKRPMWSLVRRISDDAQGWVPSVCLRSPSVSSISSPEIGKSRTAGRVYSD
;
A
#
# COMPACT_ATOMS: atom_id res chain seq x y z
N MET A 1 8.86 -13.32 18.84
CA MET A 1 8.79 -12.31 17.77
C MET A 1 7.73 -12.78 16.78
N SER A 2 6.48 -12.37 16.95
CA SER A 2 5.40 -12.72 16.03
C SER A 2 5.66 -11.99 14.72
N LYS A 3 5.98 -12.72 13.65
CA LYS A 3 6.05 -12.13 12.31
C LYS A 3 4.62 -12.02 11.80
N ASP A 4 4.07 -10.82 11.72
CA ASP A 4 2.75 -10.62 11.14
C ASP A 4 2.77 -11.03 9.67
N VAL A 5 1.97 -12.05 9.32
CA VAL A 5 1.88 -12.54 7.93
C VAL A 5 0.76 -11.78 7.24
N ILE A 6 1.12 -11.00 6.22
CA ILE A 6 0.19 -10.22 5.41
C ILE A 6 -0.04 -10.85 4.04
N ARG A 7 -1.25 -10.69 3.50
CA ARG A 7 -1.57 -11.11 2.13
C ARG A 7 -1.52 -9.93 1.18
N VAL A 8 -0.93 -10.17 0.02
CA VAL A 8 -0.93 -9.25 -1.12
C VAL A 8 -2.30 -9.34 -1.79
N VAL A 9 -3.00 -8.21 -1.89
CA VAL A 9 -4.29 -8.09 -2.60
C VAL A 9 -4.15 -7.45 -3.96
N LYS A 10 -2.99 -6.87 -4.26
CA LYS A 10 -2.70 -6.25 -5.55
C LYS A 10 -1.24 -6.47 -5.90
N SER A 11 -0.96 -6.86 -7.14
CA SER A 11 0.42 -7.03 -7.59
C SER A 11 1.14 -5.68 -7.64
N HIS A 12 2.42 -5.67 -7.26
CA HIS A 12 3.32 -4.52 -7.38
C HIS A 12 4.58 -4.96 -8.12
N SER A 13 5.11 -4.10 -8.97
CA SER A 13 6.35 -4.35 -9.71
C SER A 13 7.37 -3.32 -9.27
N ALA A 14 8.49 -3.80 -8.72
CA ALA A 14 9.59 -2.94 -8.32
C ALA A 14 10.30 -2.35 -9.55
N GLY A 15 10.65 -1.07 -9.47
CA GLY A 15 11.54 -0.43 -10.44
C GLY A 15 12.99 -0.93 -10.33
N PRO A 16 13.78 -0.88 -11.42
CA PRO A 16 15.13 -1.47 -11.48
C PRO A 16 16.19 -0.84 -10.56
N ASN A 17 15.92 0.32 -9.94
CA ASN A 17 16.82 1.00 -8.98
C ASN A 17 16.05 1.51 -7.75
N SER A 18 14.94 0.88 -7.41
CA SER A 18 14.13 1.26 -6.26
C SER A 18 14.28 0.21 -5.16
N ASP A 19 14.26 0.60 -3.89
CA ASP A 19 14.19 -0.32 -2.74
C ASP A 19 12.85 -1.08 -2.65
N GLU A 20 12.14 -1.18 -3.76
CA GLU A 20 10.82 -1.78 -3.88
C GLU A 20 10.91 -3.29 -4.06
N LEU A 21 9.87 -3.99 -3.64
CA LEU A 21 9.76 -5.43 -3.82
C LEU A 21 8.66 -5.79 -4.81
N SER A 22 9.00 -6.57 -5.84
CA SER A 22 8.01 -7.14 -6.75
C SER A 22 7.22 -8.24 -6.03
N VAL A 23 5.89 -8.10 -6.01
CA VAL A 23 4.99 -9.04 -5.34
C VAL A 23 3.75 -9.28 -6.20
N ASN A 24 3.23 -10.50 -6.15
CA ASN A 24 2.05 -10.91 -6.89
C ASN A 24 0.82 -10.98 -5.98
N CYS A 25 -0.34 -10.65 -6.52
CA CYS A 25 -1.61 -10.84 -5.84
C CYS A 25 -1.77 -12.29 -5.35
N GLY A 26 -2.17 -12.44 -4.08
CA GLY A 26 -2.33 -13.73 -3.42
C GLY A 26 -1.09 -14.23 -2.67
N GLU A 27 0.09 -13.62 -2.86
CA GLU A 27 1.28 -13.99 -2.11
C GLU A 27 1.15 -13.64 -0.61
N ARG A 28 1.87 -14.41 0.21
CA ARG A 28 1.99 -14.21 1.66
C ARG A 28 3.37 -13.68 1.96
N LEU A 29 3.43 -12.59 2.71
CA LEU A 29 4.66 -11.89 3.07
C LEU A 29 4.73 -11.72 4.58
N HIS A 30 5.93 -11.63 5.13
CA HIS A 30 6.13 -11.15 6.49
C HIS A 30 6.16 -9.63 6.48
N LEU A 31 5.27 -9.02 7.26
CA LEU A 31 5.30 -7.60 7.55
C LEU A 31 6.41 -7.35 8.56
N ILE A 32 7.38 -6.51 8.20
CA ILE A 32 8.49 -6.14 9.09
C ILE A 32 8.19 -4.79 9.73
N GLU A 33 7.83 -3.79 8.93
CA GLU A 33 7.62 -2.42 9.38
C GLU A 33 6.47 -1.77 8.61
N THR A 34 5.60 -1.07 9.32
CA THR A 34 4.51 -0.27 8.76
C THR A 34 4.64 1.16 9.20
N GLU A 35 4.45 2.10 8.26
CA GLU A 35 4.11 3.51 8.50
C GLU A 35 5.08 4.39 9.30
N GLU A 36 6.04 3.84 10.06
CA GLU A 36 6.95 4.64 10.89
C GLU A 36 7.95 5.44 10.05
N LYS A 37 8.51 4.82 9.00
CA LYS A 37 9.49 5.48 8.12
C LYS A 37 8.91 6.08 6.85
N ARG A 38 7.79 5.55 6.35
CA ARG A 38 7.23 5.95 5.05
C ARG A 38 5.71 5.76 5.04
N PRO A 39 4.91 6.84 5.12
CA PRO A 39 3.46 6.73 5.09
C PRO A 39 3.01 6.08 3.78
N MET A 40 2.01 5.21 3.84
CA MET A 40 1.48 4.41 2.72
C MET A 40 2.42 3.34 2.15
N TRP A 41 3.59 3.11 2.75
CA TRP A 41 4.50 2.04 2.36
C TRP A 41 4.79 1.14 3.55
N SER A 42 4.91 -0.15 3.27
CA SER A 42 5.24 -1.16 4.27
C SER A 42 6.47 -1.93 3.81
N LEU A 43 7.39 -2.14 4.74
CA LEU A 43 8.54 -3.01 4.54
C LEU A 43 8.09 -4.44 4.76
N VAL A 44 8.20 -5.24 3.72
CA VAL A 44 7.79 -6.64 3.72
C VAL A 44 8.94 -7.53 3.31
N ARG A 45 8.82 -8.80 3.68
CA ARG A 45 9.78 -9.85 3.33
C ARG A 45 9.05 -11.05 2.77
N ARG A 46 9.45 -11.48 1.57
CA ARG A 46 8.92 -12.67 0.91
C ARG A 46 9.26 -13.91 1.73
N ILE A 47 8.29 -14.81 1.84
CA ILE A 47 8.46 -16.07 2.55
C ILE A 47 9.25 -17.06 1.68
N SER A 48 9.11 -16.97 0.36
CA SER A 48 9.68 -17.93 -0.59
C SER A 48 11.20 -17.82 -0.74
N ASP A 49 11.71 -16.59 -0.84
CA ASP A 49 13.11 -16.29 -1.18
C ASP A 49 13.74 -15.32 -0.19
N ASP A 50 13.02 -14.98 0.89
CA ASP A 50 13.51 -14.11 1.94
C ASP A 50 13.84 -12.67 1.49
N ALA A 51 13.50 -12.30 0.25
CA ALA A 51 13.75 -10.98 -0.29
C ALA A 51 12.93 -9.93 0.46
N GLN A 52 13.60 -8.84 0.83
CA GLN A 52 13.02 -7.72 1.56
C GLN A 52 12.93 -6.50 0.65
N GLY A 53 11.84 -5.76 0.77
CA GLY A 53 11.71 -4.46 0.13
C GLY A 53 10.39 -3.79 0.43
N TRP A 54 10.25 -2.59 -0.10
CA TRP A 54 9.10 -1.74 0.13
C TRP A 54 7.99 -2.07 -0.84
N VAL A 55 6.78 -2.21 -0.31
CA VAL A 55 5.57 -2.29 -1.12
C VAL A 55 4.55 -1.25 -0.66
N PRO A 56 3.72 -0.73 -1.57
CA PRO A 56 2.64 0.15 -1.18
C PRO A 56 1.68 -0.58 -0.25
N SER A 57 1.29 0.03 0.87
CA SER A 57 0.33 -0.54 1.81
C SER A 57 -1.03 -0.79 1.14
N VAL A 58 -1.36 -0.07 0.07
CA VAL A 58 -2.56 -0.31 -0.76
C VAL A 58 -2.56 -1.68 -1.46
N CYS A 59 -1.38 -2.26 -1.67
CA CYS A 59 -1.22 -3.60 -2.25
C CYS A 59 -1.35 -4.70 -1.21
N LEU A 60 -1.33 -4.34 0.08
CA LEU A 60 -1.39 -5.24 1.21
C LEU A 60 -2.76 -5.16 1.88
N ARG A 61 -3.28 -6.29 2.34
CA ARG A 61 -4.46 -6.31 3.22
C ARG A 61 -3.97 -6.43 4.66
N SER A 62 -3.87 -5.30 5.36
CA SER A 62 -3.54 -5.28 6.78
C SER A 62 -4.59 -6.09 7.57
N PRO A 63 -4.15 -6.91 8.56
CA PRO A 63 -5.07 -7.78 9.28
C PRO A 63 -6.12 -7.02 10.09
N SER A 64 -5.87 -5.79 10.52
CA SER A 64 -6.87 -4.85 11.05
C SER A 64 -6.18 -3.62 11.64
N VAL A 65 -6.11 -2.52 10.90
CA VAL A 65 -6.18 -1.19 11.54
C VAL A 65 -7.09 -0.33 10.69
N SER A 66 -8.25 -0.07 11.27
CA SER A 66 -9.21 0.94 10.89
C SER A 66 -8.51 2.29 10.75
N SER A 67 -8.18 2.71 9.53
CA SER A 67 -8.05 4.12 9.19
C SER A 67 -8.23 4.25 7.69
N ILE A 68 -9.50 4.45 7.35
CA ILE A 68 -9.92 5.16 6.16
C ILE A 68 -9.06 6.42 6.06
N SER A 69 -8.07 6.41 5.20
CA SER A 69 -7.70 7.61 4.46
C SER A 69 -8.00 7.30 3.01
N SER A 70 -9.31 7.34 2.72
CA SER A 70 -9.77 7.68 1.39
C SER A 70 -8.94 8.89 0.93
N PRO A 71 -8.26 8.85 -0.23
CA PRO A 71 -7.97 10.11 -0.86
C PRO A 71 -9.35 10.70 -1.12
N GLU A 72 -9.71 11.79 -0.44
CA GLU A 72 -10.74 12.67 -0.95
C GLU A 72 -10.27 13.09 -2.33
N ILE A 73 -10.77 12.37 -3.33
CA ILE A 73 -10.78 12.79 -4.72
C ILE A 73 -11.57 14.09 -4.70
N GLY A 74 -10.82 15.18 -4.56
CA GLY A 74 -11.25 16.53 -4.90
C GLY A 74 -11.53 16.59 -6.40
N LYS A 75 -12.61 15.95 -6.82
CA LYS A 75 -13.29 16.17 -8.10
C LYS A 75 -14.75 16.50 -7.81
N SER A 76 -14.97 17.56 -7.04
CA SER A 76 -16.23 18.29 -7.11
C SER A 76 -16.07 19.38 -8.15
N ARG A 77 -16.26 19.00 -9.43
CA ARG A 77 -16.75 19.95 -10.44
C ARG A 77 -18.15 20.34 -9.98
N THR A 78 -18.26 21.36 -9.15
CA THR A 78 -19.55 21.97 -8.86
C THR A 78 -19.91 22.81 -10.07
N ALA A 79 -20.70 22.22 -10.97
CA ALA A 79 -21.50 22.97 -11.92
C ALA A 79 -22.45 23.86 -11.10
N GLY A 80 -22.23 25.18 -11.14
CA GLY A 80 -22.96 26.14 -10.32
C GLY A 80 -23.21 27.43 -11.10
N ARG A 81 -24.23 27.37 -11.97
CA ARG A 81 -25.25 28.40 -12.23
C ARG A 81 -24.81 29.87 -12.40
N VAL A 82 -24.99 30.34 -13.63
CA VAL A 82 -25.05 31.75 -14.04
C VAL A 82 -25.99 32.56 -13.13
N TYR A 83 -25.53 33.71 -12.66
CA TYR A 83 -26.38 34.85 -12.33
C TYR A 83 -25.75 36.10 -12.95
N SER A 84 -26.52 36.75 -13.82
CA SER A 84 -26.27 38.10 -14.33
C SER A 84 -27.07 39.08 -13.47
N ASP A 85 -26.44 40.19 -13.09
CA ASP A 85 -27.11 41.48 -12.85
C ASP A 85 -26.42 42.52 -13.73
#